data_AF-A0A9W6HXT2-F1
#
_entry.id   AF-A0A9W6HXT2-F1
#
_cell.length_a   1.000
_cell.length_b   1.000
_cell.length_c   1.000
_cell.angle_alpha   90.00
_cell.angle_beta   90.00
_cell.angle_gamma   90.00
#
_symmetry.space_group_name_H-M   'P 1'
#
loop_
_entity.id
_entity.type
_entity.pdbx_description
1 polymer ?
#
loop_
_entity_poly.entity_id
_entity_poly.type
_entity_poly.pdbx_seq_one_letter_code
_entity_poly.pdbx_strand_id
1 'polypeptide(L)'
;MSREKIVAYQQDQLTTLRGYLAALYVPTFLTADHNGQPCLEITDHNARTRRIYVQVVFYWFYWGDQPDERTSTIHLPMAAEDIAAAVRRGWREGEQGTLNIDLGSIRGAHGR
;
A
#
# COMPACT_ATOMS: atom_id res chain seq x y z
N MET A 1 -5.53 -3.68 20.09
CA MET A 1 -4.29 -2.87 20.19
C MET A 1 -4.68 -1.41 20.43
N SER A 2 -3.87 -0.64 21.16
CA SER A 2 -4.07 0.82 21.24
C SER A 2 -3.75 1.46 19.89
N ARG A 3 -4.30 2.65 19.62
CA ARG A 3 -4.03 3.42 18.39
C ARG A 3 -2.53 3.63 18.16
N GLU A 4 -1.78 3.95 19.20
CA GLU A 4 -0.33 4.13 19.15
C GLU A 4 0.40 2.86 18.68
N LYS A 5 -0.01 1.69 19.18
CA LYS A 5 0.58 0.40 18.75
C LYS A 5 0.27 0.11 17.29
N ILE A 6 -0.92 0.47 16.81
CA ILE A 6 -1.30 0.32 15.40
C ILE A 6 -0.42 1.23 14.53
N VAL A 7 -0.30 2.51 14.89
CA VAL A 7 0.53 3.47 14.14
C VAL A 7 1.99 3.04 14.10
N ALA A 8 2.56 2.61 15.23
CA ALA A 8 3.92 2.10 15.30
C ALA A 8 4.12 0.87 14.40
N TYR A 9 3.16 -0.06 14.40
CA TYR A 9 3.20 -1.23 13.52
C TYR A 9 3.12 -0.83 12.04
N GLN A 10 2.25 0.10 11.67
CA GLN A 10 2.17 0.60 10.29
C GLN A 10 3.49 1.26 9.85
N GLN A 11 4.10 2.08 10.72
CA GLN A 11 5.38 2.72 10.44
C GLN A 11 6.51 1.69 10.25
N ASP A 12 6.55 0.64 11.08
CA ASP A 12 7.52 -0.45 10.96
C ASP A 12 7.37 -1.15 9.61
N GLN A 13 6.15 -1.58 9.25
CA GLN A 13 5.86 -2.21 7.96
C GLN A 13 6.25 -1.33 6.76
N LEU A 14 5.92 -0.04 6.80
CA LEU A 14 6.28 0.91 5.73
C LEU A 14 7.80 1.14 5.67
N THR A 15 8.49 1.18 6.81
CA THR A 15 9.95 1.33 6.86
C THR A 15 10.64 0.11 6.27
N THR A 16 10.15 -1.10 6.59
CA THR A 16 10.68 -2.33 6.00
C THR A 16 10.40 -2.39 4.50
N LEU A 17 9.17 -2.09 4.07
CA LEU A 17 8.79 -2.03 2.66
C LEU A 17 9.68 -1.06 1.88
N ARG A 18 9.94 0.13 2.43
CA ARG A 18 10.86 1.12 1.85
C ARG A 18 12.25 0.55 1.58
N GLY A 19 12.79 -0.27 2.49
CA GLY A 19 14.08 -0.94 2.28
C GLY A 19 14.08 -1.85 1.06
N TYR A 20 13.03 -2.66 0.89
CA TYR A 20 12.87 -3.52 -0.28
C TYR A 20 12.66 -2.72 -1.57
N LEU A 21 11.84 -1.67 -1.54
CA LEU A 21 11.59 -0.80 -2.70
C LEU A 21 12.87 -0.05 -3.12
N ALA A 22 13.71 0.37 -2.18
CA ALA A 22 14.99 0.97 -2.47
C ALA A 22 15.93 0.02 -3.22
N ALA A 23 15.95 -1.27 -2.85
CA ALA A 23 16.71 -2.30 -3.57
C ALA A 23 16.20 -2.54 -5.00
N LEU A 24 14.94 -2.20 -5.28
CA LEU A 24 14.32 -2.23 -6.60
C LEU A 24 14.40 -0.88 -7.35
N TYR A 25 15.19 0.08 -6.84
CA TYR A 25 15.34 1.43 -7.39
C TYR A 25 14.04 2.23 -7.50
N VAL A 26 13.07 1.97 -6.61
CA VAL A 26 11.84 2.75 -6.51
C VAL A 26 12.04 3.85 -5.45
N PRO A 27 12.08 5.14 -5.83
CA PRO A 27 12.20 6.22 -4.86
C PRO A 27 10.91 6.35 -4.04
N THR A 28 11.05 6.42 -2.72
CA THR A 28 9.91 6.54 -1.80
C THR A 28 10.19 7.55 -0.69
N PHE A 29 9.16 8.27 -0.25
CA PHE A 29 9.22 9.16 0.90
C PHE A 29 8.26 8.67 1.99
N LEU A 30 8.80 8.36 3.17
CA LEU A 30 7.97 8.04 4.34
C LEU A 30 7.44 9.34 4.95
N THR A 31 6.12 9.45 5.05
CA THR A 31 5.43 10.64 5.53
C THR A 31 4.15 10.26 6.30
N ALA A 32 3.40 11.25 6.73
CA ALA A 32 2.04 11.10 7.24
C ALA A 32 1.10 11.99 6.41
N ASP A 33 -0.13 11.53 6.19
CA ASP A 33 -1.14 12.35 5.53
C ASP A 33 -1.75 13.41 6.49
N HIS A 34 -2.75 14.14 6.01
CA HIS A 34 -3.42 15.21 6.78
C HIS A 34 -4.11 14.72 8.05
N ASN A 35 -4.39 13.41 8.17
CA ASN A 35 -4.96 12.78 9.36
C ASN A 35 -3.88 12.18 10.29
N GLY A 36 -2.60 12.35 9.95
CA GLY A 36 -1.48 11.76 10.66
C GLY A 36 -1.31 10.26 10.40
N GLN A 37 -1.94 9.70 9.35
CA GLN A 37 -1.77 8.30 9.01
C GLN A 37 -0.45 8.09 8.26
N PRO A 38 0.44 7.19 8.72
CA PRO A 38 1.68 6.88 8.04
C PRO A 38 1.47 6.33 6.63
N CYS A 39 2.28 6.77 5.67
CA CYS A 39 2.28 6.26 4.30
C CYS A 39 3.64 6.43 3.60
N LEU A 40 3.86 5.69 2.52
CA LEU A 40 4.94 5.94 1.57
C LEU A 40 4.40 6.68 0.35
N GLU A 41 4.94 7.85 0.04
CA GLU A 41 4.70 8.53 -1.23
C GLU A 41 5.66 8.03 -2.30
N ILE A 42 5.10 7.66 -3.45
CA ILE A 42 5.84 7.13 -4.60
C ILE A 42 5.34 7.80 -5.88
N THR A 43 6.26 8.38 -6.64
CA THR A 43 5.97 9.02 -7.92
C THR A 43 6.35 8.08 -9.07
N ASP A 44 5.47 7.92 -10.04
CA ASP A 44 5.74 7.12 -11.25
C ASP A 44 6.42 7.95 -12.36
N HIS A 45 6.66 7.31 -13.50
CA HIS A 45 7.23 7.95 -14.69
C HIS A 45 6.30 8.95 -15.38
N ASN A 46 5.00 8.97 -15.04
CA ASN A 46 4.02 9.93 -15.53
C ASN A 46 3.84 11.12 -14.58
N ALA A 47 4.76 11.30 -13.62
CA ALA A 47 4.70 12.32 -12.58
C ALA A 47 3.42 12.26 -11.71
N ARG A 48 2.81 11.08 -11.60
CA ARG A 48 1.68 10.83 -10.71
C ARG A 48 2.24 10.33 -9.39
N THR A 49 1.69 10.83 -8.28
CA THR A 49 2.07 10.39 -6.94
C THR A 49 0.93 9.58 -6.31
N ARG A 50 1.29 8.45 -5.71
CA ARG A 50 0.38 7.65 -4.88
C ARG A 50 0.97 7.45 -3.49
N ARG A 51 0.07 7.35 -2.51
CA ARG A 51 0.40 7.00 -1.13
C ARG A 51 0.11 5.52 -0.90
N ILE A 52 1.14 4.76 -0.53
CA ILE A 52 1.00 3.39 -0.07
C ILE A 52 0.72 3.42 1.44
N TYR A 53 -0.38 2.80 1.84
CA TYR A 53 -0.81 2.69 3.23
C TYR A 53 -0.81 1.24 3.70
N VAL A 54 -0.87 1.04 5.02
CA VAL A 54 -1.01 -0.29 5.63
C VAL A 54 -2.41 -0.45 6.23
N GLN A 55 -3.17 -1.42 5.73
CA GLN A 55 -4.41 -1.88 6.34
C GLN A 55 -4.12 -3.09 7.23
N VAL A 56 -4.09 -2.86 8.55
CA VAL A 56 -3.65 -3.85 9.55
C VAL A 56 -4.61 -5.04 9.67
N VAL A 57 -5.92 -4.82 9.53
CA VAL A 57 -6.91 -5.91 9.73
C VAL A 57 -6.84 -6.97 8.62
N PHE A 58 -6.54 -6.53 7.39
CA PHE A 58 -6.48 -7.41 6.22
C PHE A 58 -5.05 -7.75 5.79
N TYR A 59 -4.04 -7.30 6.54
CA TYR A 59 -2.63 -7.47 6.21
C TYR A 59 -2.29 -7.03 4.79
N TRP A 60 -2.73 -5.82 4.41
CA TRP A 60 -2.49 -5.27 3.07
C TRP A 60 -1.65 -4.00 3.08
N PHE A 61 -0.77 -3.90 2.10
CA PHE A 61 -0.41 -2.62 1.52
C PHE A 61 -1.44 -2.25 0.46
N TYR A 62 -1.83 -0.98 0.37
CA TYR A 62 -2.76 -0.51 -0.65
C TYR A 62 -2.46 0.92 -1.10
N TRP A 63 -2.85 1.25 -2.33
CA TRP A 63 -2.63 2.57 -2.96
C TRP A 63 -3.79 3.05 -3.82
N GLY A 64 -4.97 2.47 -3.62
CA GLY A 64 -6.21 2.85 -4.26
C GLY A 64 -7.37 1.99 -3.78
N ASP A 65 -8.48 2.03 -4.51
CA ASP A 65 -9.72 1.34 -4.16
C ASP A 65 -9.98 0.09 -5.00
N GLN A 66 -9.17 -0.15 -6.02
CA GLN A 66 -9.34 -1.28 -6.92
C GLN A 66 -8.71 -2.56 -6.35
N PRO A 67 -9.21 -3.75 -6.73
CA PRO A 67 -8.68 -5.02 -6.24
C PRO A 67 -7.20 -5.27 -6.56
N ASP A 68 -6.68 -4.66 -7.63
CA ASP A 68 -5.28 -4.75 -8.07
C ASP A 68 -4.39 -3.63 -7.48
N GLU A 69 -4.95 -2.72 -6.69
CA GLU A 69 -4.23 -1.63 -6.02
C GLU A 69 -3.89 -1.98 -4.56
N ARG A 70 -3.66 -3.26 -4.29
CA ARG A 70 -3.27 -3.81 -2.99
C ARG A 70 -2.42 -5.09 -3.13
N THR A 71 -1.57 -5.34 -2.13
CA THR A 71 -0.79 -6.57 -2.00
C THR A 71 -0.59 -6.93 -0.52
N SER A 72 -0.17 -8.15 -0.23
CA SER A 72 -0.03 -8.67 1.14
C SER A 72 1.15 -8.05 1.90
N THR A 73 0.99 -7.76 3.20
CA THR A 73 2.11 -7.38 4.08
C THR A 73 2.91 -8.59 4.60
N ILE A 74 2.41 -9.81 4.39
CA ILE A 74 3.03 -11.04 4.94
C ILE A 74 4.33 -11.38 4.19
N HIS A 75 4.36 -11.11 2.88
CA HIS A 75 5.51 -11.40 2.02
C HIS A 75 6.12 -10.12 1.46
N LEU A 76 6.82 -9.37 2.32
CA LEU A 76 7.40 -8.06 2.00
C LEU A 76 8.24 -7.98 0.71
N PRO A 77 9.12 -8.95 0.38
CA PRO A 77 9.85 -8.91 -0.89
C PRO A 77 8.90 -8.93 -2.11
N MET A 78 7.91 -9.84 -2.10
CA MET A 78 6.93 -9.97 -3.17
C MET A 78 6.03 -8.72 -3.25
N ALA A 79 5.62 -8.18 -2.10
CA ALA A 79 4.86 -6.94 -2.04
C ALA A 79 5.61 -5.76 -2.67
N ALA A 80 6.93 -5.66 -2.43
CA ALA A 80 7.77 -4.65 -3.04
C ALA A 80 7.88 -4.84 -4.56
N GLU A 81 7.97 -6.08 -5.04
CA GLU A 81 7.96 -6.40 -6.48
C GLU A 81 6.63 -6.00 -7.14
N ASP A 82 5.49 -6.30 -6.51
CA ASP A 82 4.15 -5.93 -6.98
C ASP A 82 4.00 -4.41 -7.09
N ILE A 83 4.38 -3.69 -6.04
CA ILE A 83 4.33 -2.22 -6.01
C ILE A 83 5.27 -1.65 -7.06
N ALA A 84 6.50 -2.17 -7.17
CA ALA A 84 7.44 -1.73 -8.20
C ALA A 84 6.92 -2.01 -9.62
N ALA A 85 6.21 -3.12 -9.84
CA ALA A 85 5.56 -3.41 -11.10
C ALA A 85 4.43 -2.41 -11.40
N ALA A 86 3.64 -2.02 -10.40
CA ALA A 86 2.64 -0.97 -10.53
C ALA A 86 3.25 0.39 -10.87
N VAL A 87 4.33 0.80 -10.18
CA VAL A 87 5.10 2.03 -10.48
C VAL A 87 5.61 2.02 -11.92
N ARG A 88 6.18 0.89 -12.37
CA ARG A 88 6.71 0.74 -13.73
C ARG A 88 5.62 0.79 -14.79
N ARG A 89 4.44 0.20 -14.54
CA ARG A 89 3.25 0.36 -15.40
C ARG A 89 2.75 1.79 -15.43
N GLY A 90 2.99 2.54 -14.35
CA GLY A 90 2.38 3.83 -14.11
C GLY A 90 1.10 3.68 -13.29
N TRP A 91 0.88 4.64 -12.41
CA TRP A 91 -0.34 4.74 -11.63
C TRP A 91 -1.53 5.00 -12.52
N ARG A 92 -2.66 4.43 -12.10
CA ARG A 92 -3.96 4.67 -12.73
C ARG A 92 -4.27 6.16 -12.76
N GLU A 93 -4.91 6.61 -13.84
CA GLU A 93 -5.39 7.99 -13.97
C GLU A 93 -6.50 8.32 -12.97
N GLY A 94 -6.57 9.61 -12.61
CA GLY A 94 -7.55 10.12 -11.65
C GLY A 94 -7.04 10.21 -10.22
N GLU A 95 -7.96 10.56 -9.32
CA GLU A 95 -7.67 10.66 -7.88
C GLU A 95 -7.44 9.27 -7.27
N GLN A 96 -6.63 9.23 -6.21
CA GLN A 96 -6.44 8.00 -5.46
C GLN A 96 -7.72 7.69 -4.69
N GLY A 97 -8.39 6.59 -5.04
CA GLY A 97 -9.57 6.12 -4.32
C GLY A 97 -9.26 5.80 -2.86
N THR A 98 -10.26 5.97 -1.99
CA THR A 98 -10.18 5.51 -0.60
C THR A 98 -10.51 4.03 -0.57
N LEU A 99 -9.69 3.23 0.12
CA LEU A 99 -9.94 1.79 0.27
C LEU A 99 -11.34 1.56 0.84
N ASN A 100 -12.23 1.04 0.00
CA ASN A 100 -13.58 0.65 0.37
C ASN A 100 -13.69 -0.87 0.23
N ILE A 101 -13.99 -1.55 1.33
CA ILE A 101 -14.10 -3.01 1.35
C ILE A 101 -15.59 -3.35 1.45
N ASP A 102 -16.18 -3.76 0.33
CA ASP A 102 -17.52 -4.35 0.34
C ASP A 102 -17.45 -5.78 0.87
N LEU A 103 -17.75 -5.95 2.16
CA LEU A 103 -17.80 -7.24 2.84
C LEU A 103 -18.86 -8.18 2.23
N GLY A 104 -19.87 -7.66 1.51
CA GLY A 104 -20.88 -8.46 0.81
C GLY A 104 -20.32 -9.28 -0.35
N SER A 105 -19.25 -8.79 -0.99
CA SER A 105 -18.56 -9.47 -2.10
C SER A 105 -17.59 -10.58 -1.65
N ILE A 106 -17.18 -10.59 -0.36
CA ILE A 106 -16.24 -11.57 0.19
C ILE A 106 -16.88 -12.96 0.37
N ARG A 107 -18.22 -13.07 0.31
CA ARG A 107 -18.93 -14.38 0.40
C ARG A 107 -18.62 -15.36 -0.75
N GLY A 108 -17.90 -14.95 -1.80
CA GLY A 108 -17.49 -15.82 -2.90
C GLY A 108 -16.17 -16.59 -2.70
N ALA A 109 -15.37 -16.30 -1.65
CA ALA A 109 -14.04 -16.89 -1.47
C ALA A 109 -14.02 -18.21 -0.67
N HIS A 110 -15.19 -18.83 -0.46
CA HIS A 110 -15.31 -20.21 0.02
C HIS A 110 -16.12 -21.02 -1.01
N GLY A 111 -15.40 -21.67 -1.92
CA GLY A 111 -16.00 -22.65 -2.81
C GLY A 111 -15.28 -22.81 -4.15
N ARG A 112 -14.14 -23.49 -4.15
CA ARG A 112 -13.86 -24.67 -4.99
C ARG A 112 -12.47 -25.23 -4.70
#